data_AF-A0A401T8D0-F1
#
_entry.id   AF-A0A401T8D0-F1
#
_cell.length_a   1.000
_cell.length_b   1.000
_cell.length_c   1.000
_cell.angle_alpha   90.00
_cell.angle_beta   90.00
_cell.angle_gamma   90.00
#
_symmetry.space_group_name_H-M   'P 1'
#
loop_
_entity.id
_entity.type
_entity.pdbx_description
1 polymer ?
#
loop_
_entity_poly.entity_id
_entity_poly.type
_entity_poly.pdbx_seq_one_letter_code
_entity_poly.pdbx_strand_id
1 'polypeptide(L)'
;ILKKGGNAADAAVAMAAVLNLTEPFSTGIGGDCNCLFYHGPTKKVYGLNGSGRSPQLLTLDLLKKEGFVETNPLPLSHANLVTVPGAAAGWCDTVHLFGSKKVKYDFQ
;
A
#
# COMPACT_ATOMS: atom_id res chain seq x y z
N ILE A 1 -17.33 -3.03 -10.29
CA ILE A 1 -16.57 -1.94 -10.97
C ILE A 1 -16.51 -2.11 -12.48
N LEU A 2 -15.97 -3.21 -13.01
CA LEU A 2 -15.87 -3.44 -14.46
C LEU A 2 -17.22 -3.36 -15.19
N LYS A 3 -18.29 -3.99 -14.66
CA LYS A 3 -19.66 -3.88 -15.20
C LYS A 3 -20.21 -2.44 -15.26
N LYS A 4 -19.67 -1.53 -14.45
CA LYS A 4 -20.03 -0.10 -14.43
C LYS A 4 -19.16 0.73 -15.39
N GLY A 5 -18.34 0.09 -16.23
CA GLY A 5 -17.46 0.75 -17.20
C GLY A 5 -16.08 1.15 -16.66
N GLY A 6 -15.74 0.76 -15.43
CA GLY A 6 -14.38 0.95 -14.89
C GLY A 6 -13.35 0.05 -15.56
N ASN A 7 -12.07 0.36 -15.40
CA ASN A 7 -10.97 -0.45 -15.94
C ASN A 7 -10.32 -1.36 -14.87
N ALA A 8 -9.21 -2.00 -15.21
CA ALA A 8 -8.50 -2.91 -14.32
C ALA A 8 -7.92 -2.20 -13.07
N ALA A 9 -7.41 -0.97 -13.19
CA ALA A 9 -6.88 -0.22 -12.06
C ALA A 9 -8.01 0.11 -11.07
N ASP A 10 -9.14 0.58 -11.62
CA ASP A 10 -10.33 0.87 -10.83
C ASP A 10 -10.82 -0.35 -10.04
N ALA A 11 -10.87 -1.50 -10.72
CA ALA A 11 -11.32 -2.76 -10.14
C ALA A 11 -10.35 -3.27 -9.08
N ALA A 12 -9.04 -3.16 -9.31
CA ALA A 12 -8.01 -3.59 -8.36
C ALA A 12 -8.10 -2.81 -7.04
N VAL A 13 -8.21 -1.48 -7.09
CA VAL A 13 -8.33 -0.65 -5.88
C VAL A 13 -9.63 -0.94 -5.13
N ALA A 14 -10.75 -1.14 -5.84
CA ALA A 14 -12.00 -1.52 -5.19
C ALA A 14 -11.92 -2.91 -4.52
N MET A 15 -11.22 -3.87 -5.14
CA MET A 15 -10.99 -5.17 -4.52
C MET A 15 -10.08 -5.07 -3.29
N ALA A 16 -9.02 -4.27 -3.35
CA ALA A 16 -8.15 -4.03 -2.18
C ALA A 16 -8.94 -3.44 -1.00
N ALA A 17 -9.85 -2.50 -1.28
CA ALA A 17 -10.75 -1.94 -0.25
C ALA A 17 -11.73 -2.99 0.32
N VAL A 18 -12.23 -3.92 -0.50
CA VAL A 18 -13.06 -5.04 -0.02
C VAL A 18 -12.23 -5.99 0.85
N LEU A 19 -11.02 -6.35 0.41
CA LEU A 19 -10.11 -7.23 1.16
C LEU A 19 -9.69 -6.64 2.50
N ASN A 20 -9.54 -5.33 2.60
CA ASN A 20 -9.31 -4.66 3.88
C ASN A 20 -10.42 -4.95 4.91
N LEU A 21 -11.64 -5.29 4.47
CA LEU A 21 -12.74 -5.71 5.34
C LEU A 21 -12.83 -7.25 5.46
N THR A 22 -12.71 -7.97 4.35
CA THR A 22 -12.97 -9.42 4.32
C THR A 22 -11.77 -10.27 4.69
N GLU A 23 -10.55 -9.74 4.54
CA GLU A 23 -9.27 -10.39 4.85
C GLU A 23 -8.31 -9.42 5.60
N PRO A 24 -8.74 -8.85 6.75
CA PRO A 24 -8.03 -7.74 7.40
C PRO A 24 -6.64 -8.10 7.94
N PHE A 25 -6.34 -9.39 8.12
CA PHE A 25 -5.04 -9.88 8.58
C PHE A 25 -4.01 -9.99 7.44
N SER A 26 -4.47 -10.01 6.17
CA SER A 26 -3.62 -10.25 5.00
C SER A 26 -3.24 -8.94 4.30
N THR A 27 -4.18 -8.00 4.21
CA THR A 27 -3.98 -6.73 3.51
C THR A 27 -4.87 -5.65 4.09
N GLY A 28 -4.44 -4.40 3.97
CA GLY A 28 -5.24 -3.27 4.38
C GLY A 28 -4.60 -1.91 4.18
N ILE A 29 -5.36 -0.88 4.51
CA ILE A 29 -4.95 0.52 4.33
C ILE A 29 -3.74 0.91 5.20
N GLY A 30 -3.52 0.19 6.30
CA GLY A 30 -2.38 0.36 7.20
C GLY A 30 -1.09 -0.31 6.74
N GLY A 31 -1.08 -0.98 5.58
CA GLY A 31 0.08 -1.69 5.06
C GLY A 31 0.71 -1.02 3.84
N ASP A 32 1.19 -1.86 2.93
CA ASP A 32 1.91 -1.48 1.73
C ASP A 32 1.12 -1.80 0.46
N CYS A 33 1.39 -1.09 -0.63
CA CYS A 33 0.84 -1.37 -1.95
C CYS A 33 1.95 -1.41 -3.00
N ASN A 34 2.04 -2.48 -3.77
CA ASN A 34 2.88 -2.55 -4.97
C ASN A 34 1.98 -2.84 -6.16
N CYS A 35 1.83 -1.87 -7.06
CA CYS A 35 0.99 -2.01 -8.25
C CYS A 35 1.86 -2.22 -9.48
N LEU A 36 1.58 -3.27 -10.24
CA LEU A 36 2.06 -3.45 -11.60
C LEU A 36 0.90 -3.27 -12.56
N PHE A 37 0.99 -2.27 -13.42
CA PHE A 37 -0.08 -1.93 -14.36
C PHE A 37 0.39 -2.06 -15.80
N TYR A 38 -0.19 -3.01 -16.53
CA TYR A 38 0.04 -3.15 -17.95
C TYR A 38 -0.90 -2.23 -18.75
N HIS A 39 -0.32 -1.26 -19.44
CA HIS A 39 -1.06 -0.36 -20.30
C HIS A 39 -1.19 -0.94 -21.71
N GLY A 40 -2.35 -1.53 -21.99
CA GLY A 40 -2.67 -2.24 -23.24
C GLY A 40 -2.37 -1.46 -24.53
N PRO A 41 -2.69 -0.14 -24.64
CA PRO A 41 -2.42 0.64 -25.84
C PRO A 41 -0.92 0.85 -26.11
N THR A 42 -0.13 1.17 -25.08
CA THR A 42 1.32 1.43 -25.26
C THR A 42 2.18 0.18 -25.10
N LYS A 43 1.59 -0.95 -24.71
CA LYS A 43 2.29 -2.22 -24.42
C LYS A 43 3.39 -2.08 -23.36
N LYS A 44 3.23 -1.13 -22.43
CA LYS A 44 4.21 -0.86 -21.35
C LYS A 44 3.67 -1.35 -20.02
N VAL A 45 4.56 -1.83 -19.15
CA VAL A 45 4.27 -2.09 -17.74
C VAL A 45 4.76 -0.89 -16.94
N TYR A 46 3.90 -0.35 -16.09
CA TYR A 46 4.23 0.66 -15.09
C TYR A 46 4.27 0.00 -13.72
N GLY A 47 5.23 0.39 -12.90
CA GLY A 47 5.32 0.00 -11.50
C GLY A 47 5.03 1.21 -10.62
N LEU A 48 4.19 1.01 -9.60
CA LEU A 48 3.97 1.98 -8.54
C LEU A 48 4.32 1.32 -7.20
N ASN A 49 5.22 1.99 -6.48
CA ASN A 49 5.66 1.57 -5.16
C ASN A 49 5.02 2.46 -4.10
N GLY A 50 4.07 1.88 -3.37
CA GLY A 50 3.46 2.42 -2.15
C GLY A 50 3.84 1.58 -0.93
N SER A 51 5.09 1.10 -0.84
CA SER A 51 5.64 0.51 0.38
C SER A 51 6.00 1.59 1.38
N GLY A 52 5.67 1.36 2.64
CA GLY A 52 5.98 2.23 3.76
C GLY A 52 7.46 2.35 4.06
N ARG A 53 7.85 3.52 4.53
CA ARG A 53 9.23 3.78 4.99
C ARG A 53 9.34 3.59 6.48
N SER A 54 10.54 3.27 6.96
CA SER A 54 10.84 3.37 8.39
C SER A 54 10.62 4.80 8.90
N PRO A 55 10.14 4.98 10.15
CA PRO A 55 10.00 6.29 10.75
C PRO A 55 11.32 7.07 10.72
N GLN A 56 11.26 8.38 10.40
CA GLN A 56 12.47 9.20 10.18
C GLN A 56 13.42 9.24 11.39
N LEU A 57 12.89 9.18 12.61
CA LEU A 57 13.68 9.23 13.84
C LEU A 57 14.17 7.85 14.31
N LEU A 58 13.70 6.77 13.69
CA LEU A 58 14.09 5.42 14.05
C LEU A 58 15.44 5.07 13.42
N THR A 59 16.51 5.37 14.14
CA THR A 59 17.89 5.08 13.72
C THR A 59 18.41 3.79 14.35
N LEU A 60 19.42 3.18 13.73
CA LEU A 60 20.08 2.00 14.29
C LEU A 60 20.75 2.31 15.64
N ASP A 61 21.30 3.52 15.82
CA ASP A 61 21.94 3.93 17.07
C ASP A 61 20.92 4.09 18.20
N LEU A 62 19.72 4.60 17.89
CA LEU A 62 18.61 4.65 18.84
C LEU A 62 18.22 3.24 19.30
N LEU A 63 18.02 2.31 18.36
CA LEU A 63 17.67 0.92 18.67
C LEU A 63 18.73 0.23 19.53
N LYS A 64 20.01 0.40 19.19
CA LYS A 64 21.13 -0.14 19.98
C LYS A 64 21.16 0.45 21.40
N LYS A 65 20.91 1.77 21.53
CA LYS A 65 20.86 2.45 22.83
C LYS A 65 19.71 1.93 23.70
N GLU A 66 18.60 1.54 23.10
CA GLU A 66 17.46 0.91 23.77
C GLU A 66 17.68 -0.59 24.06
N GLY A 67 18.83 -1.15 23.67
CA GLY A 67 19.18 -2.55 23.91
C GLY A 67 18.70 -3.52 22.83
N PHE A 68 18.16 -3.00 21.73
CA PHE A 68 17.77 -3.81 20.58
C PHE A 68 18.96 -4.00 19.64
N VAL A 69 19.35 -5.27 19.48
CA VAL A 69 20.49 -5.70 18.66
C VAL A 69 20.11 -7.01 17.96
N GLU A 70 20.97 -7.52 17.07
CA GLU A 70 20.66 -8.74 16.31
C GLU A 70 20.35 -9.96 17.20
N THR A 71 21.06 -10.11 18.32
CA THR A 71 20.83 -11.18 19.31
C THR A 71 19.66 -10.91 20.25
N ASN A 72 19.10 -9.69 20.25
CA ASN A 72 17.95 -9.27 21.04
C ASN A 72 17.06 -8.33 20.19
N PRO A 73 16.38 -8.86 19.16
CA PRO A 73 15.63 -8.04 18.22
C PRO A 73 14.35 -7.48 18.84
N LEU A 74 13.76 -6.51 18.16
CA LEU A 74 12.44 -5.97 18.53
C LEU A 74 11.40 -7.12 18.59
N PRO A 75 10.59 -7.21 19.66
CA PRO A 75 9.44 -8.11 19.70
C PRO A 75 8.45 -7.79 18.57
N LEU A 76 7.77 -8.79 18.00
CA LEU A 76 6.83 -8.59 16.87
C LEU A 76 5.69 -7.59 17.16
N SER A 77 5.35 -7.38 18.43
CA SER A 77 4.33 -6.41 18.87
C SER A 77 4.88 -5.00 19.11
N HIS A 78 6.17 -4.76 18.90
CA HIS A 78 6.81 -3.48 19.19
C HIS A 78 6.43 -2.41 18.15
N ALA A 79 6.05 -1.22 18.60
CA ALA A 79 5.55 -0.14 17.72
C ALA A 79 6.56 0.28 16.64
N ASN A 80 7.86 0.24 16.93
CA ASN A 80 8.92 0.52 15.96
C ASN A 80 9.01 -0.47 14.78
N LEU A 81 8.26 -1.58 14.79
CA LEU A 81 8.11 -2.48 13.64
C LEU A 81 7.02 -2.01 12.66
N VAL A 82 6.25 -0.98 13.00
CA VAL A 82 5.24 -0.39 12.13
C VAL A 82 5.93 0.62 11.20
N THR A 83 5.86 0.39 9.89
CA THR A 83 6.29 1.36 8.87
C THR A 83 5.22 2.45 8.69
N VAL A 84 5.60 3.58 8.09
CA VAL A 84 4.62 4.61 7.67
C VAL A 84 3.73 4.01 6.58
N PRO A 85 2.41 3.83 6.79
CA PRO A 85 1.56 3.13 5.81
C PRO A 85 1.59 3.77 4.42
N GLY A 86 1.86 2.97 3.40
CA GLY A 86 1.93 3.44 2.01
C GLY A 86 0.74 3.02 1.15
N ALA A 87 -0.06 2.04 1.60
CA ALA A 87 -1.17 1.48 0.81
C ALA A 87 -2.22 2.53 0.42
N ALA A 88 -2.64 3.39 1.35
CA ALA A 88 -3.64 4.43 1.09
C ALA A 88 -3.22 5.36 -0.06
N ALA A 89 -2.00 5.88 0.00
CA ALA A 89 -1.44 6.73 -1.05
C ALA A 89 -1.31 5.94 -2.36
N GLY A 90 -0.83 4.69 -2.31
CA GLY A 90 -0.72 3.84 -3.49
C GLY A 90 -2.06 3.56 -4.18
N TRP A 91 -3.16 3.43 -3.42
CA TRP A 91 -4.51 3.27 -3.97
C TRP A 91 -4.98 4.55 -4.67
N CYS A 92 -4.81 5.71 -4.02
CA CYS A 92 -5.13 7.01 -4.61
C CYS A 92 -4.35 7.26 -5.91
N ASP A 93 -3.04 7.04 -5.89
CA ASP A 93 -2.19 7.25 -7.05
C ASP A 93 -2.51 6.26 -8.19
N THR A 94 -2.84 5.00 -7.86
CA THR A 94 -3.27 4.02 -8.86
C THR A 94 -4.54 4.46 -9.58
N VAL A 95 -5.54 4.97 -8.86
CA VAL A 95 -6.76 5.52 -9.47
C VAL A 95 -6.45 6.79 -10.25
N HIS A 96 -5.63 7.69 -9.70
CA HIS A 96 -5.28 8.96 -10.35
C HIS A 96 -4.55 8.75 -11.68
N LEU A 97 -3.54 7.88 -11.70
CA LEU A 97 -2.68 7.65 -12.86
C LEU A 97 -3.28 6.69 -13.87
N PHE A 98 -3.97 5.64 -13.40
CA PHE A 98 -4.39 4.52 -14.25
C PHE A 98 -5.90 4.29 -14.28
N GLY A 99 -6.69 4.97 -13.45
CA GLY A 99 -8.15 4.82 -13.39
C GLY A 99 -8.86 5.30 -14.66
N SER A 100 -10.08 4.80 -14.88
CA SER A 100 -10.83 5.11 -16.12
C SER A 100 -11.54 6.46 -16.11
N LYS A 101 -11.70 7.09 -14.94
CA LYS A 101 -12.57 8.25 -14.67
C LYS A 101 -14.06 8.01 -14.90
N LYS A 102 -14.48 6.77 -15.17
CA LYS A 102 -15.89 6.40 -15.44
C LYS A 102 -16.64 5.91 -14.20
N VAL A 103 -15.91 5.62 -13.12
CA VAL A 103 -16.46 5.25 -11.82
C VAL A 103 -16.05 6.30 -10.80
N LYS A 104 -16.94 6.62 -9.87
CA LYS A 104 -16.68 7.56 -8.78
C LYS A 104 -16.17 6.82 -7.56
N TYR A 105 -15.14 7.36 -6.95
CA TYR A 105 -14.67 6.99 -5.62
C TYR A 105 -15.04 8.12 -4.67
N ASP A 106 -15.60 7.78 -3.52
CA ASP A 106 -15.87 8.72 -2.44
C ASP A 106 -14.87 8.41 -1.33
N PHE A 107 -13.63 8.82 -1.54
CA PHE A 107 -12.61 8.83 -0.50
C PHE A 107 -12.74 10.20 0.17
N GLN A 108 -13.51 10.27 1.25
CA GLN A 108 -13.62 11.49 2.06
C GLN A 108 -12.31 11.82 2.77
#